data_AF-A0A1I4VY82-F1
#
_entry.id   AF-A0A1I4VY82-F1
#
_cell.length_a   1.000
_cell.length_b   1.000
_cell.length_c   1.000
_cell.angle_alpha   90.00
_cell.angle_beta   90.00
_cell.angle_gamma   90.00
#
_symmetry.space_group_name_H-M   'P 1'
#
loop_
_entity.id
_entity.type
_entity.pdbx_description
1 polymer ?
#
loop_
_entity_poly.entity_id
_entity_poly.type
_entity_poly.pdbx_seq_one_letter_code
_entity_poly.pdbx_strand_id
1 'polypeptide(L)'
;MKKSKFFKVAGAAAMEAQKDKSFLDKVKAFFRMLADYKKGNYKPEMTNLVIGFLATLYIISPIDIIPEALFGPFGLVDDFGILLFGMKYFNKEVSKYLAWEINQKAYNNIEDAKIID
;
A
#
# COMPACT_ATOMS: atom_id res chain seq x y z
N MET A 1 18.86 17.03 19.04
CA MET A 1 18.35 15.63 19.12
C MET A 1 19.40 14.67 18.58
N LYS A 2 19.75 13.59 19.30
CA LYS A 2 20.76 12.61 18.86
C LYS A 2 20.23 11.84 17.63
N LYS A 3 20.84 12.07 16.46
CA LYS A 3 20.53 11.39 15.19
C LYS A 3 20.41 9.85 15.35
N SER A 4 21.14 9.26 16.29
CA SER A 4 21.13 7.82 16.59
C SER A 4 19.79 7.23 17.09
N LYS A 5 18.92 8.03 17.74
CA LYS A 5 17.59 7.55 18.14
C LYS A 5 16.65 7.46 16.93
N PHE A 6 16.75 8.38 15.98
CA PHE A 6 15.88 8.45 14.82
C PHE A 6 16.09 7.26 13.86
N PHE A 7 17.35 6.95 13.51
CA PHE A 7 17.68 5.78 12.69
C PHE A 7 17.30 4.45 13.35
N LYS A 8 17.39 4.35 14.70
CA LYS A 8 16.93 3.16 15.44
C LYS A 8 15.40 3.00 15.39
N VAL A 9 14.66 4.10 15.52
CA VAL A 9 13.18 4.06 15.50
C VAL A 9 12.66 3.80 14.08
N ALA A 10 13.25 4.43 13.07
CA ALA A 10 12.90 4.18 11.66
C ALA A 10 13.28 2.75 11.23
N GLY A 11 14.47 2.27 11.62
CA GLY A 11 14.88 0.88 11.38
C GLY A 11 14.00 -0.13 12.12
N ALA A 12 13.59 0.16 13.36
CA ALA A 12 12.67 -0.68 14.12
C ALA A 12 11.28 -0.73 13.47
N ALA A 13 10.73 0.40 13.04
CA ALA A 13 9.43 0.45 12.36
C ALA A 13 9.45 -0.27 11.01
N ALA A 14 10.54 -0.14 10.24
CA ALA A 14 10.74 -0.88 9.00
C ALA A 14 10.89 -2.40 9.26
N MET A 15 11.61 -2.81 10.30
CA MET A 15 11.75 -4.21 10.71
C MET A 15 10.43 -4.80 11.25
N GLU A 16 9.63 -4.00 11.97
CA GLU A 16 8.29 -4.35 12.45
C GLU A 16 7.34 -4.56 11.26
N ALA A 17 7.29 -3.60 10.32
CA ALA A 17 6.51 -3.70 9.10
C ALA A 17 6.94 -4.86 8.19
N GLN A 18 8.23 -5.23 8.21
CA GLN A 18 8.77 -6.37 7.47
C GLN A 18 8.46 -7.72 8.16
N LYS A 19 8.32 -7.74 9.49
CA LYS A 19 7.89 -8.93 10.26
C LYS A 19 6.39 -9.15 10.27
N ASP A 20 5.61 -8.10 10.08
CA ASP A 20 4.16 -8.17 10.19
C ASP A 20 3.54 -8.71 8.89
N LYS A 21 3.14 -9.99 8.90
CA LYS A 21 2.50 -10.67 7.75
C LYS A 21 1.32 -9.87 7.18
N SER A 22 0.65 -9.08 8.03
CA SER A 22 -0.45 -8.18 7.66
C SER A 22 -0.07 -7.17 6.56
N PHE A 23 1.14 -6.61 6.60
CA PHE A 23 1.58 -5.63 5.60
C PHE A 23 1.82 -6.28 4.24
N LEU A 24 2.55 -7.40 4.20
CA LEU A 24 2.79 -8.14 2.97
C LEU A 24 1.48 -8.62 2.33
N ASP A 25 0.49 -9.01 3.13
CA ASP A 25 -0.83 -9.42 2.62
C ASP A 25 -1.62 -8.24 2.04
N LYS A 26 -1.50 -7.04 2.60
CA LYS A 26 -2.05 -5.82 2.01
C LYS A 26 -1.38 -5.45 0.70
N VAL A 27 -0.05 -5.59 0.61
CA VAL A 27 0.69 -5.37 -0.66
C VAL A 27 0.25 -6.37 -1.72
N LYS A 28 0.14 -7.66 -1.38
CA LYS A 28 -0.41 -8.67 -2.29
C LYS A 28 -1.83 -8.34 -2.72
N ALA A 29 -2.69 -7.92 -1.79
CA ALA A 29 -4.06 -7.50 -2.09
C ALA A 29 -4.09 -6.31 -3.05
N PHE A 30 -3.19 -5.34 -2.86
CA PHE A 30 -3.04 -4.22 -3.79
C PHE A 30 -2.67 -4.68 -5.21
N PHE A 31 -1.75 -5.64 -5.37
CA PHE A 31 -1.44 -6.18 -6.71
C PHE A 31 -2.61 -6.93 -7.34
N ARG A 32 -3.40 -7.67 -6.55
CA ARG A 32 -4.64 -8.28 -7.06
C ARG A 32 -5.66 -7.23 -7.49
N MET A 33 -5.81 -6.15 -6.71
CA MET A 33 -6.63 -5.01 -7.06
C MET A 33 -6.23 -4.39 -8.40
N LEU A 34 -4.93 -4.20 -8.66
CA LEU A 34 -4.45 -3.71 -9.95
C LEU A 34 -4.81 -4.66 -11.11
N ALA A 35 -4.72 -5.97 -10.88
CA ALA A 35 -5.13 -6.96 -11.88
C ALA A 35 -6.64 -6.91 -12.16
N ASP A 36 -7.47 -6.81 -11.13
CA ASP A 36 -8.93 -6.69 -11.27
C ASP A 36 -9.37 -5.35 -11.87
N TYR A 37 -8.63 -4.28 -11.58
CA TYR A 37 -8.80 -2.99 -12.24
C TYR A 37 -8.52 -3.09 -13.74
N LYS A 38 -7.40 -3.72 -14.13
CA LYS A 38 -7.04 -3.94 -15.54
C LYS A 38 -8.08 -4.79 -16.28
N LYS A 39 -8.70 -5.75 -15.59
CA LYS A 39 -9.80 -6.59 -16.12
C LYS A 39 -11.15 -5.86 -16.18
N GLY A 40 -11.27 -4.69 -15.56
CA GLY A 40 -12.53 -3.94 -15.47
C GLY A 40 -13.49 -4.44 -14.38
N ASN A 41 -13.09 -5.44 -13.58
CA ASN A 41 -13.91 -6.04 -12.52
C ASN A 41 -14.04 -5.11 -11.30
N TYR A 42 -13.00 -4.34 -11.02
CA TYR A 42 -12.97 -3.40 -9.91
C TYR A 42 -12.67 -1.98 -10.41
N LYS A 43 -13.41 -0.98 -9.91
CA LYS A 43 -13.20 0.43 -10.24
C LYS A 43 -12.71 1.17 -9.00
N PRO A 44 -11.39 1.31 -8.81
CA PRO A 44 -10.84 2.05 -7.68
C PRO A 44 -11.13 3.55 -7.81
N GLU A 45 -11.06 4.24 -6.69
CA GLU A 45 -11.00 5.70 -6.70
C GLU A 45 -9.65 6.14 -7.26
N MET A 46 -9.63 6.84 -8.40
CA MET A 46 -8.40 7.18 -9.14
C MET A 46 -7.35 7.89 -8.27
N THR A 47 -7.79 8.79 -7.38
CA THR A 47 -6.92 9.48 -6.43
C THR A 47 -6.22 8.51 -5.47
N ASN A 48 -6.95 7.55 -4.91
CA ASN A 48 -6.37 6.58 -3.99
C ASN A 48 -5.50 5.56 -4.74
N LEU A 49 -5.86 5.21 -5.98
CA LEU A 49 -5.06 4.33 -6.84
C LEU A 49 -3.68 4.95 -7.13
N VAL A 50 -3.65 6.20 -7.60
CA VAL A 50 -2.41 6.90 -7.93
C VAL A 50 -1.56 7.11 -6.68
N ILE A 51 -2.13 7.64 -5.60
CA ILE A 51 -1.40 7.88 -4.35
C ILE A 51 -0.90 6.57 -3.73
N GLY A 52 -1.75 5.54 -3.70
CA GLY A 52 -1.40 4.22 -3.18
C GLY A 52 -0.33 3.51 -4.02
N PHE A 53 -0.38 3.65 -5.34
CA PHE A 53 0.64 3.12 -6.25
C PHE A 53 1.99 3.81 -6.04
N LEU A 54 2.01 5.15 -5.95
CA LEU A 54 3.22 5.93 -5.65
C LEU A 54 3.81 5.56 -4.28
N ALA A 55 2.96 5.42 -3.26
CA ALA A 55 3.40 5.00 -1.93
C ALA A 55 3.97 3.57 -1.92
N THR A 56 3.36 2.65 -2.68
CA THR A 56 3.83 1.26 -2.80
C THR A 56 5.15 1.19 -3.55
N LEU A 57 5.28 1.93 -4.66
CA LEU A 57 6.53 2.05 -5.40
C LEU A 57 7.64 2.58 -4.49
N TYR A 58 7.38 3.64 -3.72
CA TYR A 58 8.33 4.21 -2.77
C TYR A 58 8.84 3.17 -1.75
N ILE A 59 7.96 2.27 -1.28
CA ILE A 59 8.32 1.22 -0.31
C ILE A 59 9.12 0.09 -0.97
N ILE A 60 8.69 -0.40 -2.14
CA ILE A 60 9.31 -1.54 -2.84
C ILE A 60 10.70 -1.17 -3.34
N SER A 61 10.82 0.04 -3.87
CA SER A 61 12.07 0.56 -4.33
C SER A 61 11.99 2.08 -4.15
N PRO A 62 12.67 2.65 -3.14
CA PRO A 62 12.78 4.09 -3.01
C PRO A 62 13.73 4.59 -4.11
N ILE A 63 13.31 4.47 -5.38
CA ILE A 63 14.18 4.63 -6.56
C ILE A 63 14.70 6.06 -6.65
N ASP A 64 14.03 7.02 -6.02
CA ASP A 64 14.60 8.32 -5.68
C ASP A 64 14.65 8.50 -4.15
N ILE A 65 15.46 7.71 -3.43
CA ILE A 65 16.42 8.40 -2.56
C ILE A 65 17.25 9.21 -3.55
N ILE A 66 16.82 10.43 -3.86
CA ILE A 66 17.76 11.53 -3.84
C ILE A 66 18.95 11.22 -4.80
N PRO A 67 18.83 11.35 -6.13
CA PRO A 67 19.99 11.88 -6.87
C PRO A 67 20.45 13.18 -6.18
N GLU A 68 19.48 13.83 -5.54
CA GLU A 68 19.55 15.04 -4.79
C GLU A 68 19.38 14.87 -3.29
N ALA A 69 20.51 14.73 -2.60
CA ALA A 69 20.67 15.39 -1.32
C ALA A 69 21.04 16.85 -1.62
N LEU A 70 20.55 17.38 -2.75
CA LEU A 70 21.19 18.41 -3.59
C LEU A 70 21.12 19.79 -2.97
N PHE A 71 20.44 19.95 -1.83
CA PHE A 71 20.45 21.21 -1.08
C PHE A 71 20.73 21.05 0.43
N GLY A 72 21.01 19.84 0.94
CA GLY A 72 21.43 19.63 2.35
C GLY A 72 20.33 19.18 3.33
N PRO A 73 20.54 19.31 4.66
CA PRO A 73 19.87 18.50 5.71
C PRO A 73 18.39 18.80 5.97
N PHE A 74 17.75 19.70 5.22
CA PHE A 74 16.35 20.11 5.41
C PHE A 74 15.32 19.25 4.66
N GLY A 75 15.73 18.41 3.69
CA GLY A 75 14.80 17.60 2.89
C GLY A 75 14.17 16.40 3.61
N LEU A 76 14.81 15.87 4.66
CA LEU A 76 14.42 14.57 5.25
C LEU A 76 13.10 14.56 6.04
N VAL A 77 12.57 15.74 6.41
CA VAL A 77 11.39 15.84 7.30
C VAL A 77 10.08 15.92 6.50
N ASP A 78 10.10 16.48 5.30
CA ASP A 78 8.90 16.68 4.47
C ASP A 78 8.42 15.35 3.84
N ASP A 79 9.36 14.48 3.44
CA ASP A 79 9.07 13.23 2.74
C ASP A 79 8.38 12.16 3.60
N PHE A 80 8.67 12.10 4.91
CA PHE A 80 7.98 11.17 5.82
C PHE A 80 6.51 11.52 6.00
N GLY A 81 6.17 12.81 5.94
CA GLY A 81 4.78 13.27 5.97
C GLY A 81 4.01 12.78 4.75
N ILE A 82 4.60 12.92 3.55
CA ILE A 82 4.03 12.43 2.29
C ILE A 82 3.87 10.90 2.30
N LEU A 83 4.84 10.18 2.86
CA LEU A 83 4.79 8.73 3.02
C LEU A 83 3.65 8.28 3.93
N LEU A 84 3.55 8.86 5.13
CA LEU A 84 2.49 8.56 6.10
C LEU A 84 1.12 8.92 5.53
N PHE A 85 1.03 10.03 4.79
CA PHE A 85 -0.17 10.41 4.07
C PHE A 85 -0.49 9.38 2.99
N GLY A 86 0.45 9.03 2.12
CA GLY A 86 0.27 8.01 1.07
C GLY A 86 -0.18 6.66 1.63
N MET A 87 0.36 6.26 2.78
CA MET A 87 -0.02 5.03 3.47
C MET A 87 -1.49 5.03 3.93
N LYS A 88 -2.04 6.21 4.27
CA LYS A 88 -3.48 6.34 4.58
C LYS A 88 -4.34 6.03 3.36
N TYR A 89 -3.99 6.57 2.19
CA TYR A 89 -4.73 6.35 0.94
C TYR A 89 -4.57 4.91 0.43
N PHE A 90 -3.37 4.36 0.54
CA PHE A 90 -3.11 2.95 0.26
C PHE A 90 -4.00 2.04 1.12
N ASN A 91 -3.99 2.21 2.45
CA ASN A 91 -4.84 1.40 3.33
C ASN A 91 -6.32 1.58 3.01
N LYS A 92 -6.78 2.82 2.75
CA LYS A 92 -8.17 3.11 2.40
C LYS A 92 -8.61 2.31 1.16
N GLU A 93 -7.81 2.31 0.10
CA GLU A 93 -8.16 1.63 -1.14
C GLU A 93 -8.05 0.11 -1.03
N VAL A 94 -6.99 -0.39 -0.39
CA VAL A 94 -6.82 -1.84 -0.16
C VAL A 94 -7.95 -2.39 0.71
N SER A 95 -8.38 -1.67 1.74
CA SER A 95 -9.52 -2.09 2.57
C SER A 95 -10.83 -2.11 1.80
N LYS A 96 -11.10 -1.12 0.93
CA LYS A 96 -12.26 -1.14 0.04
C LYS A 96 -12.22 -2.33 -0.91
N TYR A 97 -11.07 -2.58 -1.52
CA TYR A 97 -10.88 -3.70 -2.43
C TYR A 97 -11.07 -5.05 -1.72
N LEU A 98 -10.52 -5.25 -0.53
CA LEU A 98 -10.69 -6.48 0.24
C LEU A 98 -12.16 -6.73 0.59
N ALA A 99 -12.91 -5.68 0.97
CA ALA A 99 -14.34 -5.80 1.22
C ALA A 99 -15.11 -6.20 -0.05
N TRP A 100 -14.75 -5.63 -1.20
CA TRP A 100 -15.32 -6.02 -2.49
C TRP A 100 -14.94 -7.47 -2.87
N GLU A 101 -13.68 -7.88 -2.70
CA GLU A 101 -13.16 -9.20 -3.04
C GLU A 101 -13.90 -10.30 -2.24
N ILE A 102 -14.17 -10.04 -0.96
CA ILE A 102 -14.97 -10.95 -0.11
C ILE A 102 -16.40 -11.07 -0.64
N ASN A 103 -17.04 -9.95 -0.99
CA ASN A 103 -18.39 -9.97 -1.53
C ASN A 103 -18.47 -10.77 -2.85
N GLN A 104 -17.51 -10.57 -3.77
CA GLN A 104 -17.45 -11.33 -5.02
C GLN A 104 -17.32 -12.84 -4.79
N LYS A 105 -16.45 -13.26 -3.85
CA LYS A 105 -16.32 -14.68 -3.49
C LYS A 105 -17.62 -15.24 -2.90
N ALA A 106 -18.31 -14.46 -2.08
CA ALA A 106 -19.59 -14.86 -1.52
C ALA A 106 -20.68 -15.04 -2.61
N TYR A 107 -20.76 -14.14 -3.58
CA TYR A 107 -21.68 -14.27 -4.72
C TYR A 107 -21.38 -15.51 -5.57
N ASN A 108 -20.12 -15.74 -5.94
CA ASN A 108 -19.73 -16.91 -6.73
C ASN A 108 -20.10 -18.23 -6.03
N ASN A 109 -19.86 -18.33 -4.72
CA ASN A 109 -20.22 -19.54 -3.96
C ASN A 109 -21.74 -19.82 -3.93
N ILE A 110 -22.58 -18.77 -4.00
CA ILE A 110 -24.03 -18.92 -4.04
C ILE A 110 -24.50 -19.35 -5.42
N GLU A 111 -23.88 -18.83 -6.49
CA GLU A 111 -24.16 -19.26 -7.86
C GLU A 111 -23.75 -20.72 -8.09
N ASP A 112 -22.55 -21.11 -7.65
CA ASP A 112 -22.06 -22.49 -7.72
C ASP A 112 -22.98 -23.44 -6.95
N ALA A 113 -23.49 -23.05 -5.78
CA ALA A 113 -24.44 -23.86 -5.00
C ALA A 113 -25.80 -24.03 -5.69
N LYS A 114 -26.25 -23.07 -6.51
CA LYS A 114 -27.50 -23.16 -7.28
C LYS A 114 -27.38 -24.00 -8.55
N ILE A 115 -26.17 -24.21 -9.06
CA ILE A 115 -25.93 -24.96 -10.31
C ILE A 115 -25.89 -26.48 -10.05
N ILE A 116 -25.80 -26.90 -8.79
CA ILE A 116 -25.66 -28.31 -8.39
C ILE A 116 -27.00 -28.94 -7.92
N ASP A 117 -28.08 -28.14 -7.83
CA ASP A 117 -29.47 -28.61 -7.63
C ASP A 117 -30.20 -28.81 -8.96
#